data_AF-A0A838FIN3-F1
#
_entry.id   AF-A0A838FIN3-F1
#
_cell.length_a   1.000
_cell.length_b   1.000
_cell.length_c   1.000
_cell.angle_alpha   90.00
_cell.angle_beta   90.00
_cell.angle_gamma   90.00
#
_symmetry.space_group_name_H-M   'P 1'
#
loop_
_entity.id
_entity.type
_entity.pdbx_description
1 polymer ?
#
loop_
_entity_poly.entity_id
_entity_poly.type
_entity_poly.pdbx_seq_one_letter_code
_entity_poly.pdbx_strand_id
1 'polypeptide(L)' 'MSRVEQMESELRKLSQAELRQIRGWLDDMIEDELEFTPGFERSIRQAEHDMADGRSSRVREPEGS' A
#
# COMPACT_ATOMS: atom_id res chain seq x y z
N MET A 1 -10.78 22.31 18.01
CA MET A 1 -9.79 21.67 17.12
C MET A 1 -10.00 20.18 17.17
N SER A 2 -10.04 19.55 16.01
CA SER A 2 -10.03 18.09 15.92
C SER A 2 -8.64 17.55 16.26
N ARG A 3 -8.59 16.27 16.64
CA ARG A 3 -7.31 15.58 16.88
C ARG A 3 -6.44 15.57 15.62
N VAL A 4 -7.06 15.49 14.44
CA VAL A 4 -6.39 15.51 13.14
C VAL A 4 -5.75 16.87 12.88
N GLU A 5 -6.48 17.97 13.09
CA GLU A 5 -5.96 19.33 12.92
C GLU A 5 -4.74 19.59 13.83
N GLN A 6 -4.77 19.08 15.05
CA GLN A 6 -3.63 19.19 15.97
C GLN A 6 -2.42 18.40 15.45
N MET A 7 -2.62 17.17 14.98
CA MET A 7 -1.53 16.36 14.41
C MET A 7 -0.95 17.00 13.14
N GLU A 8 -1.78 17.54 12.25
CA GLU A 8 -1.31 18.28 11.07
C GLU A 8 -0.43 19.48 11.44
N SER A 9 -0.79 20.21 12.49
CA SER A 9 -0.02 21.35 12.96
C SER A 9 1.36 20.97 13.48
N GLU A 10 1.50 19.79 14.10
CA GLU A 10 2.78 19.27 14.57
C GLU A 10 3.62 18.72 13.41
N LEU A 11 2.99 18.01 12.46
CA LEU A 11 3.67 17.49 11.27
C LEU A 11 4.32 18.61 10.44
N ARG A 12 3.67 19.78 10.35
CA ARG A 12 4.20 20.96 9.63
C ARG A 12 5.51 21.51 10.21
N LYS A 13 5.88 21.17 11.45
CA LYS A 13 7.11 21.63 12.10
C LYS A 13 8.31 20.70 11.84
N LEU A 14 8.07 19.53 11.29
CA LEU A 14 9.09 18.51 11.06
C LEU A 14 9.89 18.77 9.79
N SER A 15 11.10 18.21 9.75
CA SER A 15 11.91 18.18 8.53
C SER A 15 11.35 17.20 7.51
N GLN A 16 11.78 17.34 6.25
CA GLN A 16 11.39 16.42 5.17
C GLN A 16 11.79 14.97 5.46
N ALA A 17 12.90 14.75 6.16
CA ALA A 17 13.38 13.41 6.51
C ALA A 17 12.49 12.75 7.57
N GLU A 18 12.03 13.52 8.56
CA GLU A 18 11.09 13.04 9.58
C GLU A 18 9.71 12.78 8.98
N LEU A 19 9.22 13.65 8.09
CA LEU A 19 7.97 13.42 7.37
C LEU A 19 7.99 12.13 6.54
N ARG A 20 9.11 11.79 5.90
CA ARG A 20 9.25 10.52 5.18
C ARG A 20 9.22 9.31 6.11
N GLN A 21 9.82 9.40 7.30
CA GLN A 21 9.76 8.34 8.30
C GLN A 21 8.33 8.12 8.80
N ILE A 22 7.61 9.20 9.09
CA ILE A 22 6.20 9.12 9.51
C ILE A 22 5.34 8.54 8.41
N ARG A 23 5.56 8.93 7.15
CA ARG A 23 4.84 8.34 6.02
C ARG A 23 5.06 6.83 5.94
N GLY A 24 6.31 6.36 6.01
CA GLY A 24 6.59 4.92 5.98
C GLY A 24 5.92 4.19 7.13
N TRP A 25 6.00 4.73 8.35
CA TRP A 25 5.32 4.17 9.51
C TRP A 25 3.78 4.12 9.35
N LEU A 26 3.16 5.14 8.76
CA LEU A 26 1.72 5.16 8.49
C LEU A 26 1.34 4.15 7.41
N ASP A 27 2.15 4.03 6.36
CA ASP A 27 1.95 3.05 5.29
C ASP A 27 1.98 1.62 5.89
N ASP A 28 2.99 1.30 6.71
CA ASP A 28 3.11 0.01 7.41
C ASP A 28 1.90 -0.26 8.35
N MET A 29 1.54 0.73 9.18
CA MET A 29 0.43 0.60 10.14
C MET A 29 -0.92 0.36 9.45
N ILE A 30 -1.17 1.03 8.33
CA ILE A 30 -2.40 0.84 7.56
C ILE A 30 -2.38 -0.52 6.84
N GLU A 31 -1.24 -0.92 6.30
CA GLU A 31 -1.09 -2.22 5.63
C GLU A 31 -1.33 -3.38 6.60
N ASP A 32 -0.85 -3.28 7.84
CA ASP A 32 -1.09 -4.27 8.90
C ASP A 32 -2.58 -4.50 9.21
N GLU A 33 -3.43 -3.50 8.98
CA GLU A 33 -4.89 -3.59 9.20
C GLU A 33 -5.65 -4.12 7.97
N LEU A 34 -4.98 -4.29 6.82
CA LEU A 34 -5.62 -4.80 5.62
C LEU A 34 -5.74 -6.33 5.65
N GLU A 35 -6.96 -6.81 5.51
CA GLU A 35 -7.23 -8.23 5.30
C GLU A 35 -7.32 -8.57 3.82
N PHE A 36 -6.91 -9.79 3.45
CA PHE A 36 -7.15 -10.29 2.10
C PHE A 36 -8.65 -10.42 1.85
N THR A 37 -9.17 -9.52 1.02
CA THR A 37 -10.57 -9.62 0.62
C THR A 37 -10.79 -10.90 -0.20
N PRO A 38 -12.01 -11.49 -0.16
CA PRO A 38 -12.31 -12.66 -0.98
C PRO A 38 -12.05 -12.46 -2.48
N GLY A 39 -12.19 -11.22 -2.98
CA GLY A 39 -11.87 -10.88 -4.37
C GLY A 39 -10.38 -10.92 -4.66
N PHE A 40 -9.57 -10.42 -3.73
CA PHE A 40 -8.12 -10.47 -3.83
C PHE A 40 -7.59 -11.91 -3.75
N GLU A 41 -8.08 -12.72 -2.81
CA GLU A 41 -7.71 -14.15 -2.73
C GLU A 41 -8.03 -14.90 -4.03
N ARG A 42 -9.19 -14.64 -4.64
CA ARG A 42 -9.55 -15.23 -5.94
C ARG A 42 -8.55 -14.84 -7.04
N SER A 43 -8.09 -13.59 -7.04
CA SER A 43 -7.11 -13.13 -8.02
C SER A 43 -5.75 -13.82 -7.85
N ILE A 44 -5.31 -14.06 -6.62
CA ILE A 44 -4.10 -14.84 -6.33
C ILE A 44 -4.25 -16.26 -6.87
N ARG A 45 -5.33 -16.97 -6.52
CA ARG A 45 -5.57 -18.36 -6.98
C ARG A 45 -5.62 -18.45 -8.50
N GLN A 46 -6.22 -17.47 -9.15
CA GLN A 46 -6.25 -17.41 -10.62
C GLN A 46 -4.85 -17.21 -11.20
N ALA A 47 -4.06 -16.31 -10.63
CA ALA A 47 -2.68 -16.09 -11.06
C ALA A 47 -1.81 -17.34 -10.85
N GLU A 48 -1.96 -18.04 -9.72
CA GLU A 48 -1.28 -19.31 -9.44
C GLU A 48 -1.63 -20.38 -10.49
N HIS A 49 -2.91 -20.51 -10.84
CA HIS A 49 -3.37 -21.43 -11.88
C HIS A 49 -2.81 -21.06 -13.25
N ASP A 50 -2.82 -19.77 -13.62
CA ASP A 50 -2.28 -19.31 -14.89
C ASP A 50 -0.77 -19.59 -14.98
N MET A 51 -0.01 -19.34 -13.92
CA MET A 51 1.42 -19.66 -13.84
C MET A 51 1.68 -21.17 -13.98
N ALA A 52 0.86 -22.02 -13.33
CA ALA A 52 0.97 -23.47 -13.45
C ALA A 52 0.72 -23.98 -14.89
N ASP A 53 -0.19 -23.31 -15.62
CA ASP A 53 -0.46 -23.60 -17.03
C ASP A 53 0.57 -22.98 -18.00
N GLY A 54 1.64 -22.36 -17.49
CA GLY A 54 2.64 -21.68 -18.29
C GLY A 54 2.15 -20.39 -18.95
N ARG A 55 0.98 -19.88 -18.54
CA ARG A 55 0.47 -18.58 -18.96
C ARG A 55 1.14 -17.51 -18.10
N SER A 56 1.79 -16.54 -18.73
CA SER A 56 2.39 -15.43 -17.98
C SER A 56 1.28 -14.69 -17.24
N SER A 57 1.41 -14.57 -15.92
CA SER A 57 0.67 -13.56 -15.18
C SER A 57 0.96 -12.21 -15.85
N ARG A 58 -0.07 -11.39 -16.05
CA ARG A 58 0.07 -10.09 -16.72
C ARG A 58 1.14 -9.30 -15.97
N VAL A 59 2.31 -9.14 -16.58
CA VAL A 59 3.36 -8.29 -16.05
C VAL A 59 2.73 -6.91 -15.91
N ARG A 60 2.84 -6.31 -14.71
CA ARG A 60 2.39 -4.93 -14.49
C ARG A 60 3.15 -4.09 -15.52
N GLU A 61 2.47 -3.65 -16.57
CA GLU A 61 3.09 -2.72 -17.51
C GLU A 61 3.48 -1.50 -16.67
N PRO A 62 4.75 -1.05 -16.72
CA PRO A 62 5.11 0.18 -16.04
C PRO A 62 4.19 1.26 -16.60
N GLU A 63 3.47 1.97 -15.74
CA GLU A 63 2.72 3.14 -16.17
C GLU A 63 3.72 4.05 -16.90
N GLY A 64 3.45 4.26 -18.19
CA GLY A 64 4.39 4.79 -19.15
C GLY A 64 5.04 6.10 -18.71
N SER A 65 6.29 6.25 -19.16
CA SER A 65 7.16 7.43 -19.03
C SER A 65 6.57 8.73 -19.56
#